data_AF-A0A3S3UEP4-F1
#
_entry.id   AF-A0A3S3UEP4-F1
#
_cell.length_a   1.000
_cell.length_b   1.000
_cell.length_c   1.000
_cell.angle_alpha   90.00
_cell.angle_beta   90.00
_cell.angle_gamma   90.00
#
_symmetry.space_group_name_H-M   'P 1'
#
loop_
_entity.id
_entity.type
_entity.pdbx_description
1 polymer ?
#
loop_
_entity_poly.entity_id
_entity_poly.type
_entity_poly.pdbx_seq_one_letter_code
_entity_poly.pdbx_strand_id
1 'polypeptide(L)'
;MFRWLSTSLEATTVAIRRDFEGFFAFENLVPHAPDMVRDVVYDIAFHSRMHSARAGENLTFVLPEEERRPLYEAEAGKIKYFYKRFHESLSDERTIFVLKESRNPDPQAIMALWQLLSGKAGRPVRLLWVKPAGQEGLAATVKPVTEHILCGYVSSFAPHSKADAFAAEDWRSLLAQTLEHFS
;
A
#
# COMPACT_ATOMS: atom_id res chain seq x y z
N MET A 1 -7.51 0.88 2.29
CA MET A 1 -6.16 0.95 2.90
C MET A 1 -5.75 -0.46 3.32
N PHE A 2 -4.65 -0.98 2.80
CA PHE A 2 -4.13 -2.28 3.20
C PHE A 2 -3.49 -2.18 4.58
N ARG A 3 -4.26 -2.43 5.65
CA ARG A 3 -3.81 -2.32 7.05
C ARG A 3 -2.86 -3.46 7.47
N TRP A 4 -2.54 -4.38 6.57
CA TRP A 4 -1.91 -5.67 6.87
C TRP A 4 -0.56 -5.89 6.18
N LEU A 5 -0.07 -4.88 5.44
CA LEU A 5 1.16 -4.98 4.67
C LEU A 5 2.07 -3.77 4.90
N SER A 6 3.36 -4.02 4.82
CA SER A 6 4.43 -3.02 4.78
C SER A 6 5.12 -3.14 3.42
N THR A 7 5.19 -2.03 2.70
CA THR A 7 5.70 -1.97 1.32
C THR A 7 6.31 -0.60 1.05
N SER A 8 7.24 -0.54 0.11
CA SER A 8 7.72 0.71 -0.48
C SER A 8 6.94 1.05 -1.76
N LEU A 9 7.04 2.30 -2.22
CA LEU A 9 6.53 2.70 -3.54
C LEU A 9 7.13 1.84 -4.65
N GLU A 10 8.42 1.52 -4.56
CA GLU A 10 9.13 0.69 -5.54
C GLU A 10 8.59 -0.74 -5.56
N ALA A 11 8.53 -1.42 -4.40
CA ALA A 11 7.99 -2.77 -4.27
C ALA A 11 6.55 -2.87 -4.80
N THR A 12 5.71 -1.89 -4.46
CA THR A 12 4.34 -1.80 -4.94
C THR A 12 4.28 -1.62 -6.47
N THR A 13 5.14 -0.77 -7.02
CA THR A 13 5.21 -0.53 -8.48
C THR A 13 5.65 -1.79 -9.22
N VAL A 14 6.62 -2.54 -8.68
CA VAL A 14 7.04 -3.84 -9.24
C VAL A 14 5.89 -4.85 -9.19
N ALA A 15 5.18 -4.94 -8.07
CA ALA A 15 4.04 -5.84 -7.90
C ALA A 15 2.94 -5.58 -8.93
N ILE A 16 2.54 -4.31 -9.10
CA ILE A 16 1.54 -3.92 -10.11
C ILE A 16 2.04 -4.21 -11.52
N ARG A 17 3.31 -3.91 -11.83
CA ARG A 17 3.89 -4.11 -13.16
C ARG A 17 3.82 -5.57 -13.57
N ARG A 18 4.17 -6.48 -12.65
CA ARG A 18 4.17 -7.93 -12.85
C ARG A 18 2.80 -8.57 -12.58
N ASP A 19 1.74 -7.78 -12.45
CA ASP A 19 0.37 -8.27 -12.22
C ASP A 19 0.24 -9.19 -11.01
N PHE A 20 1.08 -8.99 -9.99
CA PHE A 20 1.13 -9.82 -8.79
C PHE A 20 1.31 -11.33 -9.08
N GLU A 21 1.96 -11.70 -10.18
CA GLU A 21 2.27 -13.08 -10.52
C GLU A 21 3.11 -13.77 -9.43
N GLY A 22 2.59 -14.84 -8.82
CA GLY A 22 3.26 -15.53 -7.72
C GLY A 22 3.32 -14.74 -6.41
N PHE A 23 2.54 -13.65 -6.30
CA PHE A 23 2.46 -12.83 -5.10
C PHE A 23 1.91 -13.65 -3.92
N PHE A 24 2.65 -13.64 -2.82
CA PHE A 24 2.36 -14.43 -1.64
C PHE A 24 2.31 -15.94 -1.94
N ALA A 25 3.17 -16.45 -2.83
CA ALA A 25 3.39 -17.89 -2.97
C ALA A 25 4.14 -18.42 -1.73
N PHE A 26 3.75 -19.59 -1.22
CA PHE A 26 4.25 -20.12 0.06
C PHE A 26 5.78 -20.23 0.10
N GLU A 27 6.37 -20.68 -1.00
CA GLU A 27 7.80 -20.84 -1.23
C GLU A 27 8.60 -19.53 -1.22
N ASN A 28 7.92 -18.39 -1.44
CA ASN A 28 8.53 -17.06 -1.43
C ASN A 28 8.50 -16.41 -0.04
N LEU A 29 7.79 -17.02 0.92
CA LEU A 29 7.57 -16.43 2.24
C LEU A 29 8.68 -16.80 3.23
N VAL A 30 9.37 -15.77 3.71
CA VAL A 30 10.41 -15.90 4.74
C VAL A 30 10.04 -15.14 6.01
N PRO A 31 10.58 -15.53 7.17
CA PRO A 31 10.46 -14.75 8.39
C PRO A 31 10.94 -13.30 8.21
N HIS A 32 10.16 -12.32 8.69
CA HIS A 32 10.55 -10.91 8.65
C HIS A 32 10.52 -10.24 10.02
N ALA A 33 9.44 -10.45 10.77
CA ALA A 33 9.27 -10.02 12.16
C ALA A 33 8.48 -11.12 12.92
N PRO A 34 8.36 -11.07 14.25
CA PRO A 34 7.69 -12.13 15.00
C PRO A 34 6.27 -12.48 14.52
N ASP A 35 5.55 -11.50 13.98
CA ASP A 35 4.20 -11.61 13.46
C ASP A 35 4.11 -11.23 11.96
N MET A 36 5.23 -11.26 11.24
CA MET A 36 5.26 -10.93 9.81
C MET A 36 6.10 -11.89 8.98
N VAL A 37 5.61 -12.16 7.78
CA VAL A 37 6.36 -12.81 6.70
C VAL A 37 6.68 -11.80 5.60
N ARG A 38 7.76 -12.02 4.87
CA ARG A 38 8.12 -11.24 3.68
C ARG A 38 8.08 -12.14 2.46
N ASP A 39 7.42 -11.67 1.42
CA ASP A 39 7.58 -12.21 0.07
C ASP A 39 8.88 -11.66 -0.52
N VAL A 40 9.84 -12.55 -0.75
CA VAL A 40 11.18 -12.18 -1.24
C VAL A 40 11.20 -11.75 -2.70
N VAL A 41 10.18 -12.11 -3.50
CA VAL A 41 10.10 -11.75 -4.92
C VAL A 41 9.71 -10.29 -5.08
N TYR A 42 8.86 -9.78 -4.18
CA TYR A 42 8.32 -8.43 -4.25
C TYR A 42 8.84 -7.49 -3.16
N ASP A 43 9.55 -8.00 -2.16
CA ASP A 43 9.98 -7.28 -0.97
C ASP A 43 8.81 -6.62 -0.21
N ILE A 44 7.68 -7.33 -0.13
CA ILE A 44 6.48 -6.90 0.59
C ILE A 44 6.31 -7.78 1.83
N ALA A 45 6.15 -7.14 2.98
CA ALA A 45 5.90 -7.84 4.24
C ALA A 45 4.43 -7.81 4.62
N PHE A 46 3.94 -8.90 5.20
CA PHE A 46 2.55 -9.12 5.58
C PHE A 46 2.47 -9.55 7.03
N HIS A 47 1.52 -9.01 7.78
CA HIS A 47 1.15 -9.61 9.05
C HIS A 47 0.58 -11.01 8.82
N SER A 48 1.12 -11.98 9.55
CA SER A 48 0.80 -13.39 9.37
C SER A 48 0.82 -14.13 10.71
N ARG A 49 -0.02 -15.15 10.80
CA ARG A 49 -0.02 -16.14 11.88
C ARG A 49 1.12 -17.15 11.78
N MET A 50 1.86 -17.16 10.67
CA MET A 50 3.11 -17.92 10.53
C MET A 50 4.22 -17.23 11.34
N HIS A 51 4.07 -17.28 12.66
CA HIS A 51 4.96 -16.62 13.61
C HIS A 51 6.39 -17.12 13.51
N SER A 52 7.31 -16.22 13.82
CA SER A 52 8.74 -16.49 13.80
C SER A 52 9.41 -16.08 15.10
N ALA A 53 10.48 -16.78 15.46
CA ALA A 53 11.26 -16.52 16.66
C ALA A 53 12.75 -16.46 16.31
N ARG A 54 13.54 -15.81 17.16
CA ARG A 54 14.99 -15.79 16.99
C ARG A 54 15.57 -17.16 17.31
N ALA A 55 16.37 -17.68 16.39
CA ALA A 55 17.22 -18.84 16.57
C ALA A 55 18.67 -18.41 16.25
N GLY A 56 19.42 -18.03 17.29
CA GLY A 56 20.72 -17.38 17.14
C GLY A 56 20.59 -15.98 16.52
N GLU A 57 21.35 -15.73 15.45
CA GLU A 57 21.32 -14.46 14.70
C GLU A 57 20.18 -14.38 13.68
N ASN A 58 19.51 -15.50 13.39
CA ASN A 58 18.50 -15.60 12.36
C ASN A 58 17.09 -15.66 12.93
N LEU A 59 16.11 -15.24 12.13
CA LEU A 59 14.70 -15.42 12.42
C LEU A 59 14.20 -16.68 11.71
N THR A 60 13.56 -17.59 12.43
CA THR A 60 13.05 -18.86 11.89
C THR A 60 11.58 -19.02 12.22
N PHE A 61 10.84 -19.72 11.36
CA PHE A 61 9.46 -20.08 11.66
C PHE A 61 9.37 -20.93 12.93
N VAL A 62 8.36 -20.65 13.76
CA VAL A 62 8.10 -21.41 15.00
C VAL A 62 7.54 -22.79 14.68
N LEU A 63 6.65 -22.86 13.69
CA LEU A 63 5.95 -24.09 13.31
C LEU A 63 6.62 -24.75 12.10
N PRO A 64 6.61 -26.10 12.04
CA PRO A 64 7.04 -26.83 10.85
C PRO A 64 6.13 -26.51 9.67
N GLU A 65 6.60 -26.83 8.45
CA GLU A 65 5.85 -26.54 7.22
C GLU A 65 4.43 -27.13 7.20
N GLU A 66 4.27 -28.38 7.64
CA GLU A 66 2.98 -29.08 7.66
C GLU A 66 1.91 -28.30 8.44
N GLU A 67 2.31 -27.68 9.56
CA GLU A 67 1.43 -26.86 10.40
C GLU A 67 1.25 -25.43 9.86
N ARG A 68 2.23 -24.92 9.10
CA ARG A 68 2.14 -23.59 8.47
C ARG A 68 1.23 -23.57 7.24
N ARG A 69 1.15 -24.67 6.48
CA ARG A 69 0.35 -24.73 5.24
C ARG A 69 -1.12 -24.35 5.44
N PRO A 70 -1.86 -24.87 6.46
CA PRO A 70 -3.22 -24.43 6.72
C PRO A 70 -3.34 -22.95 7.10
N LEU A 71 -2.36 -22.40 7.83
CA LEU A 71 -2.32 -20.96 8.16
C LEU A 71 -2.14 -20.12 6.90
N TYR A 72 -1.22 -20.55 6.03
CA TYR A 72 -1.00 -19.95 4.73
C TYR A 72 -2.26 -19.95 3.88
N GLU A 73 -2.94 -21.09 3.72
CA GLU A 73 -4.14 -21.19 2.87
C GLU A 73 -5.24 -20.22 3.32
N ALA A 74 -5.45 -20.11 4.64
CA ALA A 74 -6.40 -19.17 5.23
C ALA A 74 -6.04 -17.69 4.95
N GLU A 75 -4.75 -17.36 4.86
CA GLU A 75 -4.26 -16.01 4.57
C GLU A 75 -4.20 -15.71 3.07
N ALA A 76 -3.77 -16.68 2.25
CA ALA A 76 -3.69 -16.61 0.80
C ALA A 76 -5.07 -16.32 0.19
N GLY A 77 -6.15 -16.84 0.76
CA GLY A 77 -7.52 -16.47 0.37
C GLY A 77 -7.79 -14.97 0.50
N LYS A 78 -7.31 -14.32 1.57
CA LYS A 78 -7.45 -12.87 1.76
C LYS A 78 -6.60 -12.09 0.76
N ILE A 79 -5.37 -12.55 0.49
CA ILE A 79 -4.49 -11.92 -0.50
C ILE A 79 -5.11 -11.99 -1.91
N LYS A 80 -5.64 -13.16 -2.31
CA LYS A 80 -6.37 -13.33 -3.58
C LYS A 80 -7.58 -12.40 -3.67
N TYR A 81 -8.33 -12.24 -2.58
CA TYR A 81 -9.46 -11.31 -2.54
C TYR A 81 -9.01 -9.86 -2.75
N PHE A 82 -7.91 -9.44 -2.11
CA PHE A 82 -7.37 -8.08 -2.28
C PHE A 82 -6.89 -7.82 -3.71
N TYR A 83 -6.20 -8.79 -4.32
CA TYR A 83 -5.82 -8.74 -5.73
C TYR A 83 -7.04 -8.57 -6.63
N LYS A 84 -8.08 -9.39 -6.45
CA LYS A 84 -9.33 -9.27 -7.19
C LYS A 84 -9.95 -7.87 -7.06
N ARG A 85 -10.04 -7.34 -5.84
CA ARG A 85 -10.58 -5.98 -5.61
C ARG A 85 -9.74 -4.88 -6.24
N PHE A 86 -8.42 -5.04 -6.30
CA PHE A 86 -7.56 -4.10 -6.99
C PHE A 86 -7.90 -4.04 -8.49
N HIS A 87 -8.06 -5.19 -9.16
CA HIS A 87 -8.46 -5.22 -10.58
C HIS A 87 -9.86 -4.67 -10.82
N GLU A 88 -10.81 -4.98 -9.94
CA GLU A 88 -12.15 -4.37 -9.97
C GLU A 88 -12.05 -2.84 -9.85
N SER A 89 -11.17 -2.33 -8.98
CA SER A 89 -10.97 -0.88 -8.80
C SER A 89 -10.32 -0.20 -10.00
N LEU A 90 -9.43 -0.89 -10.74
CA LEU A 90 -8.89 -0.38 -12.00
C LEU A 90 -9.98 -0.20 -13.07
N SER A 91 -11.00 -1.06 -13.03
CA SER A 91 -12.12 -1.04 -13.98
C SER A 91 -13.17 0.03 -13.63
N ASP A 92 -13.31 0.43 -12.36
CA ASP A 92 -14.26 1.47 -11.94
C ASP A 92 -13.68 2.88 -12.15
N GLU A 93 -14.31 3.65 -13.05
CA GLU A 93 -13.93 5.04 -13.39
C GLU A 93 -14.04 6.02 -12.22
N ARG A 94 -14.83 5.69 -11.20
CA ARG A 94 -15.03 6.52 -10.01
C ARG A 94 -13.95 6.30 -8.96
N THR A 95 -13.10 5.27 -9.12
CA THR A 95 -12.03 4.97 -8.18
C THR A 95 -10.99 6.09 -8.18
N ILE A 96 -10.66 6.59 -6.99
CA ILE A 96 -9.50 7.44 -6.73
C ILE A 96 -8.48 6.59 -5.98
N PHE A 97 -7.31 6.39 -6.59
CA PHE A 97 -6.20 5.70 -5.96
C PHE A 97 -5.53 6.65 -4.97
N VAL A 98 -5.30 6.19 -3.74
CA VAL A 98 -4.64 7.01 -2.71
C VAL A 98 -3.26 6.44 -2.43
N LEU A 99 -2.23 7.21 -2.74
CA LEU A 99 -0.85 6.91 -2.39
C LEU A 99 -0.44 7.76 -1.19
N LYS A 100 -0.29 7.12 -0.03
CA LYS A 100 0.25 7.75 1.17
C LYS A 100 1.75 7.51 1.24
N GLU A 101 2.56 8.57 1.15
CA GLU A 101 4.01 8.43 1.22
C GLU A 101 4.62 9.49 2.16
N SER A 102 5.43 9.02 3.10
CA SER A 102 6.04 9.83 4.16
C SER A 102 7.34 10.47 3.70
N ARG A 103 8.05 9.87 2.73
CA ARG A 103 9.42 10.25 2.36
C ARG A 103 9.54 11.24 1.20
N ASN A 104 8.46 11.93 0.85
CA ASN A 104 8.41 12.93 -0.24
C ASN A 104 9.11 12.42 -1.52
N PRO A 105 8.51 11.43 -2.20
CA PRO A 105 9.13 10.70 -3.31
C PRO A 105 9.41 11.64 -4.48
N ASP A 106 10.34 11.22 -5.32
CA ASP A 106 10.59 11.87 -6.60
C ASP A 106 9.27 11.98 -7.39
N PRO A 107 8.84 13.19 -7.82
CA PRO A 107 7.68 13.37 -8.68
C PRO A 107 7.69 12.48 -9.92
N GLN A 108 8.87 12.12 -10.47
CA GLN A 108 8.97 11.19 -11.58
C GLN A 108 8.49 9.78 -11.20
N ALA A 109 8.74 9.32 -9.98
CA ALA A 109 8.25 8.03 -9.49
C ALA A 109 6.71 8.02 -9.36
N ILE A 110 6.13 9.14 -8.93
CA ILE A 110 4.67 9.32 -8.86
C ILE A 110 4.06 9.25 -10.27
N MET A 111 4.67 9.95 -11.23
CA MET A 111 4.24 9.92 -12.62
C MET A 111 4.36 8.52 -13.23
N ALA A 112 5.45 7.81 -12.97
CA ALA A 112 5.66 6.45 -13.46
C ALA A 112 4.62 5.47 -12.89
N LEU A 113 4.28 5.58 -11.60
CA LEU A 113 3.20 4.79 -11.00
C LEU A 113 1.85 5.12 -11.65
N TRP A 114 1.54 6.41 -11.83
CA TRP A 114 0.30 6.83 -12.47
C TRP A 114 0.18 6.30 -13.91
N GLN A 115 1.25 6.37 -14.69
CA GLN A 115 1.30 5.80 -16.05
C GLN A 115 1.07 4.29 -16.03
N LEU A 116 1.69 3.58 -15.09
CA LEU A 116 1.51 2.15 -14.93
C LEU A 116 0.05 1.78 -14.60
N LEU A 117 -0.55 2.46 -13.63
CA LEU A 117 -1.95 2.25 -13.26
C LEU A 117 -2.89 2.57 -14.42
N SER A 118 -2.64 3.69 -15.12
CA SER A 118 -3.44 4.11 -16.27
C SER A 118 -3.34 3.11 -17.42
N GLY A 119 -2.13 2.60 -17.68
CA GLY A 119 -1.90 1.55 -18.68
C GLY A 119 -2.62 0.25 -18.34
N LYS A 120 -2.60 -0.16 -17.06
CA LYS A 120 -3.34 -1.34 -16.58
C LYS A 120 -4.86 -1.15 -16.64
N ALA A 121 -5.36 0.06 -16.42
CA ALA A 121 -6.78 0.38 -16.54
C ALA A 121 -7.25 0.63 -17.99
N GLY A 122 -6.32 0.84 -18.94
CA GLY A 122 -6.64 1.24 -20.30
C GLY A 122 -7.14 2.68 -20.46
N ARG A 123 -7.00 3.51 -19.42
CA ARG A 123 -7.47 4.91 -19.36
C ARG A 123 -6.72 5.69 -18.28
N PRO A 124 -6.71 7.03 -18.32
CA PRO A 124 -6.23 7.83 -17.19
C PRO A 124 -6.96 7.49 -15.89
N VAL A 125 -6.21 7.14 -14.85
CA VAL A 125 -6.75 6.94 -13.49
C VAL A 125 -6.64 8.22 -12.67
N ARG A 126 -7.50 8.36 -11.66
CA ARG A 126 -7.42 9.46 -10.68
C ARG A 126 -6.51 9.04 -9.53
N LEU A 127 -5.49 9.85 -9.25
CA LEU A 127 -4.50 9.58 -8.20
C LEU A 127 -4.45 10.74 -7.21
N LEU A 128 -4.59 10.43 -5.93
CA LEU A 128 -4.34 11.33 -4.81
C LEU A 128 -3.05 10.89 -4.11
N TRP A 129 -1.97 11.65 -4.28
CA TRP A 129 -0.72 11.49 -3.56
C TRP A 129 -0.75 12.33 -2.28
N VAL A 130 -0.70 11.69 -1.12
CA VAL A 130 -0.77 12.35 0.19
C VAL A 130 0.59 12.31 0.87
N LYS A 131 1.02 13.47 1.40
CA LYS A 131 2.25 13.61 2.18
C LYS A 131 2.08 14.55 3.39
N PRO A 132 2.99 14.52 4.37
CA PRO A 132 3.00 15.49 5.46
C PRO A 132 3.22 16.92 4.91
N ALA A 133 2.52 17.90 5.50
CA ALA A 133 2.55 19.30 5.06
C ALA A 133 3.96 19.90 5.10
N GLY A 134 4.77 19.55 6.10
CA GLY A 134 6.16 20.00 6.28
C GLY A 134 6.34 21.51 6.54
N GLN A 135 5.42 22.34 6.04
CA GLN A 135 5.35 23.79 6.18
C GLN A 135 3.99 24.18 6.79
N GLU A 136 3.96 25.27 7.56
CA GLU A 136 2.72 25.84 8.09
C GLU A 136 1.77 26.28 6.97
N GLY A 137 0.47 26.11 7.19
CA GLY A 137 -0.58 26.54 6.26
C GLY A 137 -0.86 25.61 5.07
N LEU A 138 -0.10 24.54 4.87
CA LEU A 138 -0.38 23.54 3.82
C LEU A 138 -1.25 22.37 4.30
N ALA A 139 -1.37 22.12 5.60
CA ALA A 139 -2.18 21.02 6.12
C ALA A 139 -3.66 21.14 5.68
N ALA A 140 -4.30 20.00 5.44
CA ALA A 140 -5.69 19.90 5.01
C ALA A 140 -5.99 20.56 3.64
N THR A 141 -4.99 20.65 2.77
CA THR A 141 -5.16 21.19 1.40
C THR A 141 -4.86 20.16 0.32
N VAL A 142 -5.41 20.40 -0.86
CA VAL A 142 -5.12 19.66 -2.09
C VAL A 142 -4.61 20.63 -3.15
N LYS A 143 -3.57 20.23 -3.89
CA LYS A 143 -3.03 20.98 -5.03
C LYS A 143 -3.01 20.10 -6.28
N PRO A 144 -3.46 20.59 -7.44
CA PRO A 144 -3.33 19.85 -8.68
C PRO A 144 -1.85 19.74 -9.07
N VAL A 145 -1.45 18.52 -9.45
CA VAL A 145 -0.18 18.26 -10.14
C VAL A 145 -0.44 18.16 -11.64
N THR A 146 -1.50 17.43 -12.00
CA THR A 146 -2.10 17.37 -13.34
C THR A 146 -3.63 17.34 -13.18
N GLU A 147 -4.37 17.24 -14.29
CA GLU A 147 -5.83 17.02 -14.25
C GLU A 147 -6.25 15.67 -13.65
N HIS A 148 -5.31 14.72 -13.53
CA HIS A 148 -5.55 13.36 -13.02
C HIS A 148 -4.81 13.04 -11.73
N ILE A 149 -3.90 13.92 -11.30
CA ILE A 149 -3.05 13.72 -10.13
C ILE A 149 -3.18 14.92 -9.21
N LEU A 150 -3.59 14.67 -7.98
CA LEU A 150 -3.65 15.65 -6.91
C LEU A 150 -2.60 15.34 -5.84
N CYS A 151 -1.96 16.38 -5.30
CA CYS A 151 -1.10 16.32 -4.14
C CYS A 151 -1.86 16.84 -2.91
N GLY A 152 -2.18 15.95 -1.98
CA GLY A 152 -2.82 16.26 -0.73
C GLY A 152 -1.82 16.38 0.43
N TYR A 153 -2.13 17.24 1.39
CA TYR A 153 -1.25 17.52 2.52
C TYR A 153 -1.98 17.32 3.84
N VAL A 154 -1.36 16.59 4.77
CA VAL A 154 -1.85 16.41 6.14
C VAL A 154 -0.81 16.89 7.15
N SER A 155 -1.24 17.38 8.31
CA SER A 155 -0.33 17.79 9.39
C SER A 155 0.59 16.66 9.83
N SER A 156 0.04 15.45 9.95
CA SER A 156 0.79 14.26 10.33
C SER A 156 0.11 12.98 9.85
N PHE A 157 0.92 11.94 9.72
CA PHE A 157 0.43 10.57 9.67
C PHE A 157 0.39 9.97 11.06
N ALA A 158 -0.57 9.07 11.29
CA ALA A 158 -0.60 8.28 12.52
C ALA A 158 0.74 7.57 12.75
N PRO A 159 1.28 7.61 13.99
CA PRO A 159 2.43 6.80 14.37
C PRO A 159 2.14 5.30 14.19
N HIS A 160 3.16 4.50 13.88
CA HIS A 160 3.00 3.06 13.70
C HIS A 160 2.39 2.34 14.92
N SER A 161 2.64 2.83 16.14
CA SER A 161 2.11 2.27 17.39
C SER A 161 0.67 2.69 17.72
N LYS A 162 0.12 3.72 17.03
CA LYS A 162 -1.20 4.29 17.31
C LYS A 162 -1.89 4.70 16.02
N ALA A 163 -2.37 3.71 15.27
CA ALA A 163 -3.05 3.91 13.98
C ALA A 163 -4.26 4.86 14.06
N ASP A 164 -4.95 4.91 15.20
CA ASP A 164 -6.15 5.73 15.40
C ASP A 164 -5.81 7.21 15.71
N ALA A 165 -4.55 7.54 15.96
CA ALA A 165 -4.08 8.92 16.20
C ALA A 165 -3.76 9.65 14.89
N PHE A 166 -4.57 9.46 13.84
CA PHE A 166 -4.42 10.18 12.57
C PHE A 166 -5.11 11.55 12.62
N ALA A 167 -4.65 12.50 11.80
CA ALA A 167 -5.24 13.83 11.69
C ALA A 167 -6.61 13.79 10.98
N ALA A 168 -7.66 13.40 11.70
CA ALA A 168 -8.96 13.09 11.12
C ALA A 168 -9.60 14.26 10.36
N GLU A 169 -9.52 15.48 10.89
CA GLU A 169 -10.06 16.68 10.24
C GLU A 169 -9.30 17.01 8.93
N ASP A 170 -7.97 16.86 8.94
CA ASP A 170 -7.16 17.05 7.73
C ASP A 170 -7.59 16.08 6.63
N TRP A 171 -7.74 14.79 6.98
CA TRP A 171 -8.19 13.77 6.03
C TRP A 171 -9.61 14.05 5.52
N ARG A 172 -10.54 14.46 6.39
CA ARG A 172 -11.91 14.77 5.96
C ARG A 172 -11.93 15.93 4.96
N SER A 173 -11.24 17.02 5.28
CA SER A 173 -11.14 18.20 4.41
C SER A 173 -10.46 17.86 3.07
N LEU A 174 -9.34 17.13 3.13
CA LEU A 174 -8.57 16.71 1.96
C LEU A 174 -9.39 15.83 1.02
N LEU A 175 -10.15 14.88 1.57
CA LEU A 175 -11.01 13.99 0.78
C LEU A 175 -12.19 14.73 0.15
N ALA A 176 -12.80 15.69 0.86
CA ALA A 176 -13.88 16.51 0.30
C ALA A 176 -13.39 17.34 -0.91
N GLN A 177 -12.27 18.05 -0.76
CA GLN A 177 -11.65 18.81 -1.85
C GLN A 177 -11.25 17.92 -3.04
N THR A 178 -10.74 16.72 -2.76
CA THR A 178 -10.37 15.75 -3.79
C THR A 178 -11.59 15.31 -4.61
N LEU A 179 -12.71 15.06 -3.95
CA LEU A 179 -13.97 14.70 -4.63
C LEU A 179 -14.49 15.87 -5.46
N GLU A 180 -14.46 17.09 -4.94
CA GLU A 180 -14.87 18.29 -5.68
C GLU A 180 -14.03 18.51 -6.94
N HIS A 181 -12.71 18.28 -6.88
CA HIS A 181 -11.83 18.42 -8.04
C HIS A 181 -12.06 17.38 -9.14
N PHE A 182 -12.45 16.16 -8.77
CA PHE A 182 -12.68 15.06 -9.71
C PHE A 182 -14.17 14.84 -10.06
N SER A 183 -15.06 15.69 -9.57
CA SER A 183 -16.49 15.71 -9.93
C SER A 183 -16.68 16.35 -11.30
#